data_AF-A0A9X0BMW2-F1
#
_entry.id   AF-A0A9X0BMW2-F1
#
_cell.length_a   1.000
_cell.length_b   1.000
_cell.length_c   1.000
_cell.angle_alpha   90.00
_cell.angle_beta   90.00
_cell.angle_gamma   90.00
#
_symmetry.space_group_name_H-M   'P 1'
#
loop_
_entity.id
_entity.type
_entity.pdbx_description
1 polymer ?
#
loop_
_entity_poly.entity_id
_entity_poly.type
_entity_poly.pdbx_seq_one_letter_code
_entity_poly.pdbx_strand_id
1 'polypeptide(L)'
;MAVARSMRRTSPISLVLAALLAFGFICFMLSPSAPSASSASASSQQRQENAAEHPLSPPTKPFFKSQPVRSDGYKAAPPVVHYDLNSLTNTPDSIANGERVLILTPLARFYQGYWDNIEKLTYPHELISLGFIAPKTREGNAAVAALEKAIAKTQSGPIDNRFASISILRQDFEPPLKSQNEKARHAMSAQKERRQSMSRARNSLVFTTLGPGTSWVLWLDSDIVETPATLIQDLTGFDQPVIVPNCFQRYYDSSKKKWDVRPYDYNSWVDSQTAQNLAANMGPDEILLEGYAEMPTYRTLMAHLPDMKKLDPKKMLALDGVGGTALLVKADVHRDGAMFPAFPFFHLVETEGFAKMARRLGYEVIGLPDYFVYHYNE
;
A
#
# COMPACT_ATOMS: atom_id res chain seq x y z
N MET A 1 62.99 56.29 -22.63
CA MET A 1 63.00 55.41 -23.82
C MET A 1 62.43 54.06 -23.42
N ALA A 2 61.28 53.67 -23.97
CA ALA A 2 60.67 52.37 -23.72
C ALA A 2 61.36 51.31 -24.59
N VAL A 3 61.89 50.26 -23.96
CA VAL A 3 62.53 49.13 -24.65
C VAL A 3 61.44 48.14 -25.07
N ALA A 4 61.23 47.99 -26.37
CA ALA A 4 60.32 47.01 -26.94
C ALA A 4 60.81 45.58 -26.64
N ARG A 5 59.96 44.76 -25.99
CA ARG A 5 60.22 43.34 -25.80
C ARG A 5 59.95 42.58 -27.10
N SER A 6 60.98 41.90 -27.58
CA SER A 6 60.95 40.96 -28.71
C SER A 6 59.95 39.81 -28.45
N MET A 7 59.06 39.55 -29.41
CA MET A 7 58.15 38.39 -29.38
C MET A 7 58.95 37.10 -29.47
N ARG A 8 58.76 36.19 -28.50
CA ARG A 8 59.28 34.82 -28.54
C ARG A 8 58.76 34.13 -29.80
N ARG A 9 59.69 33.67 -30.66
CA ARG A 9 59.39 32.77 -31.78
C ARG A 9 58.71 31.52 -31.24
N THR A 10 57.44 31.32 -31.57
CA THR A 10 56.71 30.09 -31.30
C THR A 10 57.27 29.00 -32.20
N SER A 11 57.73 27.90 -31.60
CA SER A 11 58.24 26.77 -32.39
C SER A 11 57.06 26.09 -33.11
N PRO A 12 57.23 25.64 -34.36
CA PRO A 12 56.15 24.95 -35.10
C PRO A 12 55.69 23.67 -34.38
N ILE A 13 56.57 23.03 -33.62
CA ILE A 13 56.25 21.86 -32.78
C ILE A 13 55.25 22.21 -31.68
N SER A 14 55.38 23.39 -31.07
CA SER A 14 54.46 23.86 -30.02
C SER A 14 53.05 24.13 -30.56
N LEU A 15 52.94 24.60 -31.81
CA LEU A 15 51.64 24.81 -32.48
C LEU A 15 50.97 23.48 -32.83
N VAL A 16 51.73 22.49 -33.31
CA VAL A 16 51.21 21.14 -33.60
C VAL A 16 50.72 20.46 -32.32
N LEU A 17 51.47 20.58 -31.22
CA LEU A 17 51.08 20.01 -29.93
C LEU A 17 49.81 20.68 -29.38
N ALA A 18 49.70 22.01 -29.50
CA ALA A 18 48.51 22.75 -29.09
C ALA A 18 47.28 22.37 -29.94
N ALA A 19 47.47 22.16 -31.25
CA ALA A 19 46.40 21.72 -32.14
C ALA A 19 45.93 20.30 -31.81
N LEU A 20 46.85 19.38 -31.51
CA LEU A 20 46.52 18.00 -31.09
C LEU A 20 45.77 17.98 -29.75
N LEU A 21 46.19 18.80 -28.78
CA LEU A 21 45.51 18.92 -27.49
C LEU A 21 44.13 19.54 -27.63
N ALA A 22 43.98 20.58 -28.46
CA ALA A 22 42.69 21.19 -28.74
C ALA A 22 41.75 20.21 -29.45
N PHE A 23 42.25 19.45 -30.42
CA PHE A 23 41.48 18.42 -31.11
C PHE A 23 41.07 17.29 -30.16
N GLY A 24 41.97 16.81 -29.31
CA GLY A 24 41.67 15.81 -28.28
C GLY A 24 40.61 16.30 -27.28
N PHE A 25 40.67 17.57 -26.88
CA PHE A 25 39.68 18.19 -26.00
C PHE A 25 38.30 18.33 -26.67
N ILE A 26 38.26 18.70 -27.95
CA ILE A 26 37.02 18.79 -28.74
C ILE A 26 36.41 17.39 -28.93
N CYS A 27 37.22 16.38 -29.25
CA CYS A 27 36.77 14.99 -29.33
C CYS A 27 36.25 14.47 -27.98
N PHE A 28 36.88 14.84 -26.87
CA PHE A 28 36.41 14.50 -25.53
C PHE A 28 35.06 15.16 -25.20
N MET A 29 34.90 16.45 -25.52
CA MET A 29 33.66 17.20 -25.27
C MET A 29 32.49 16.79 -26.18
N LEU A 30 32.79 16.30 -27.39
CA LEU A 30 31.79 15.87 -28.38
C LEU A 30 31.57 14.35 -28.42
N SER A 31 32.35 13.58 -27.64
CA SER A 31 32.07 12.16 -27.45
C SER A 31 30.86 12.03 -26.52
N PRO A 32 29.75 11.42 -26.96
CA PRO A 32 28.64 11.15 -26.08
C PRO A 32 29.12 10.23 -24.96
N SER A 33 28.99 10.68 -23.71
CA SER A 33 29.19 9.83 -22.54
C SER A 33 28.21 8.67 -22.63
N ALA A 34 28.66 7.52 -23.12
CA ALA A 34 27.91 6.29 -22.94
C ALA A 34 27.73 6.12 -21.42
N PRO A 35 26.50 5.97 -20.91
CA PRO A 35 26.31 5.72 -19.49
C PRO A 35 27.10 4.47 -19.13
N SER A 36 28.09 4.63 -18.26
CA SER A 36 28.89 3.52 -17.77
C SER A 36 27.93 2.52 -17.15
N ALA A 37 27.93 1.27 -17.64
CA ALA A 37 27.09 0.19 -17.13
C ALA A 37 27.42 -0.26 -15.69
N SER A 38 28.21 0.53 -14.96
CA SER A 38 28.79 0.22 -13.65
C SER A 38 28.28 1.10 -12.50
N SER A 39 27.28 1.96 -12.72
CA SER A 39 26.66 2.77 -11.65
C SER A 39 25.15 2.59 -11.53
N ALA A 40 24.61 1.51 -12.10
CA ALA A 40 23.27 1.07 -11.78
C ALA A 40 23.30 0.55 -10.32
N SER A 41 22.66 1.26 -9.37
CA SER A 41 22.42 0.73 -8.03
C SER A 41 21.76 -0.66 -8.15
N ALA A 42 22.01 -1.59 -7.22
CA ALA A 42 21.41 -2.93 -7.25
C ALA A 42 19.87 -2.88 -7.46
N SER A 43 19.22 -1.90 -6.84
CA SER A 43 17.80 -1.57 -7.02
C SER A 43 17.40 -1.23 -8.46
N SER A 44 18.26 -0.54 -9.22
CA SER A 44 18.02 -0.15 -10.61
C SER A 44 18.19 -1.32 -11.58
N GLN A 45 19.14 -2.23 -11.34
CA GLN A 45 19.27 -3.49 -12.09
C GLN A 45 18.08 -4.40 -11.83
N GLN A 46 17.74 -4.62 -10.55
CA GLN A 46 16.58 -5.43 -10.17
C GLN A 46 15.26 -4.88 -10.72
N ARG A 47 15.12 -3.54 -10.81
CA ARG A 47 13.94 -2.91 -11.43
C ARG A 47 13.87 -3.14 -12.95
N GLN A 48 15.01 -3.18 -13.64
CA GLN A 48 15.05 -3.47 -15.08
C GLN A 48 14.69 -4.94 -15.35
N GLU A 49 15.24 -5.87 -14.59
CA GLU A 49 14.96 -7.31 -14.73
C GLU A 49 13.49 -7.65 -14.43
N ASN A 50 12.86 -6.92 -13.50
CA ASN A 50 11.50 -7.17 -13.06
C ASN A 50 10.43 -6.28 -13.73
N ALA A 51 10.82 -5.45 -14.69
CA ALA A 51 9.88 -4.61 -15.41
C ALA A 51 8.96 -5.45 -16.32
N ALA A 52 7.71 -5.02 -16.43
CA ALA A 52 6.75 -5.49 -17.40
C ALA A 52 7.30 -5.28 -18.82
N GLU A 53 7.37 -6.37 -19.56
CA GLU A 53 7.76 -6.37 -20.97
C GLU A 53 6.69 -5.71 -21.86
N HIS A 54 5.44 -5.60 -21.39
CA HIS A 54 4.30 -5.09 -22.16
C HIS A 54 3.33 -4.23 -21.32
N PRO A 55 2.66 -3.21 -21.90
CA PRO A 55 1.76 -2.32 -21.14
C PRO A 55 0.45 -3.00 -20.70
N LEU A 56 0.17 -4.20 -21.19
CA LEU A 56 -0.93 -5.06 -20.72
C LEU A 56 -0.49 -6.05 -19.63
N SER A 57 0.78 -6.00 -19.20
CA SER A 57 1.23 -6.80 -18.06
C SER A 57 0.53 -6.36 -16.77
N PRO A 58 0.50 -7.22 -15.74
CA PRO A 58 -0.17 -6.90 -14.48
C PRO A 58 0.29 -5.55 -13.91
N PRO A 59 -0.63 -4.77 -13.31
CA PRO A 59 -0.33 -3.41 -12.82
C PRO A 59 0.69 -3.37 -11.65
N THR A 60 1.12 -4.53 -11.16
CA THR A 60 2.11 -4.69 -10.07
C THR A 60 3.56 -4.71 -10.54
N LYS A 61 3.82 -4.58 -11.84
CA LYS A 61 5.18 -4.50 -12.40
C LYS A 61 5.49 -3.08 -12.91
N PRO A 62 6.73 -2.57 -12.71
CA PRO A 62 7.20 -1.34 -13.35
C PRO A 62 7.12 -1.47 -14.88
N PHE A 63 6.88 -0.42 -15.64
CA PHE A 63 6.74 -0.51 -17.11
C PHE A 63 7.87 0.25 -17.85
N PHE A 64 8.41 -0.34 -18.93
CA PHE A 64 9.36 0.33 -19.80
C PHE A 64 8.69 1.40 -20.67
N LYS A 65 9.23 2.62 -20.68
CA LYS A 65 8.69 3.74 -21.48
C LYS A 65 8.71 3.47 -22.99
N SER A 66 9.65 2.66 -23.48
CA SER A 66 9.79 2.29 -24.89
C SER A 66 9.38 0.83 -25.09
N GLN A 67 8.49 0.58 -26.05
CA GLN A 67 8.07 -0.77 -26.43
C GLN A 67 8.92 -1.33 -27.57
N PRO A 68 9.18 -2.64 -27.60
CA PRO A 68 9.84 -3.27 -28.72
C PRO A 68 9.01 -3.11 -29.99
N VAL A 69 9.68 -2.70 -31.07
CA VAL A 69 9.08 -2.53 -32.40
C VAL A 69 9.59 -3.68 -33.28
N ARG A 70 8.70 -4.27 -34.07
CA ARG A 70 9.04 -5.28 -35.08
C ARG A 70 9.86 -4.65 -36.20
N SER A 71 10.53 -5.50 -36.99
CA SER A 71 11.30 -5.09 -38.17
C SER A 71 10.47 -4.36 -39.23
N ASP A 72 9.15 -4.49 -39.21
CA ASP A 72 8.18 -3.84 -40.11
C ASP A 72 7.64 -2.50 -39.56
N GLY A 73 8.16 -2.01 -38.43
CA GLY A 73 7.77 -0.73 -37.83
C GLY A 73 6.49 -0.78 -36.99
N TYR A 74 5.82 -1.94 -36.91
CA TYR A 74 4.65 -2.13 -36.04
C TYR A 74 5.07 -2.53 -34.62
N LYS A 75 4.21 -2.24 -33.63
CA LYS A 75 4.45 -2.67 -32.24
C LYS A 75 4.59 -4.19 -32.18
N ALA A 76 5.59 -4.68 -31.44
CA ALA A 76 5.71 -6.11 -31.20
C ALA A 76 4.50 -6.64 -30.44
N ALA A 77 4.12 -7.88 -30.74
CA ALA A 77 3.08 -8.56 -29.97
C ALA A 77 3.55 -8.72 -28.51
N PRO A 78 2.63 -8.70 -27.54
CA PRO A 78 2.97 -9.00 -26.15
C PRO A 78 3.65 -10.37 -26.05
N PRO A 79 4.72 -10.50 -25.24
CA PRO A 79 5.33 -11.80 -24.97
C PRO A 79 4.40 -12.69 -24.14
N VAL A 80 4.58 -14.00 -24.29
CA VAL A 80 3.93 -14.98 -23.40
C VAL A 80 4.73 -15.02 -22.10
N VAL A 81 4.07 -14.74 -20.98
CA VAL A 81 4.69 -14.75 -19.64
C VAL A 81 4.08 -15.88 -18.82
N HIS A 82 4.93 -16.71 -18.23
CA HIS A 82 4.54 -17.83 -17.38
C HIS A 82 4.70 -17.45 -15.89
N TYR A 83 3.73 -17.87 -15.08
CA TYR A 83 3.76 -17.69 -13.63
C TYR A 83 3.41 -19.02 -12.98
N ASP A 84 4.33 -19.61 -12.23
CA ASP A 84 4.04 -20.75 -11.36
C ASP A 84 3.68 -20.23 -9.97
N LEU A 85 2.39 -20.23 -9.65
CA LEU A 85 1.89 -19.71 -8.38
C LEU A 85 2.33 -20.58 -7.18
N ASN A 86 2.65 -21.86 -7.38
CA ASN A 86 3.14 -22.73 -6.30
C ASN A 86 4.58 -22.40 -5.91
N SER A 87 5.31 -21.68 -6.76
CA SER A 87 6.67 -21.21 -6.48
C SER A 87 6.71 -19.86 -5.76
N LEU A 88 5.57 -19.19 -5.62
CA LEU A 88 5.48 -17.89 -4.97
C LEU A 88 5.49 -18.07 -3.45
N THR A 89 6.46 -17.45 -2.78
CA THR A 89 6.61 -17.56 -1.33
C THR A 89 5.93 -16.39 -0.61
N ASN A 90 5.50 -16.65 0.62
CA ASN A 90 4.99 -15.67 1.59
C ASN A 90 5.51 -16.02 2.99
N THR A 91 6.74 -15.61 3.29
CA THR A 91 7.55 -16.11 4.41
C THR A 91 7.96 -15.00 5.39
N PRO A 92 8.45 -15.36 6.60
CA PRO A 92 9.04 -14.40 7.53
C PRO A 92 10.23 -13.62 6.96
N ASP A 93 11.05 -14.26 6.12
CA ASP A 93 12.24 -13.67 5.48
C ASP A 93 11.88 -12.95 4.15
N SER A 94 10.77 -12.22 4.16
CA SER A 94 10.13 -11.63 2.98
C SER A 94 11.06 -10.77 2.11
N ILE A 95 11.93 -9.96 2.72
CA ILE A 95 12.93 -9.15 2.01
C ILE A 95 13.98 -10.03 1.30
N ALA A 96 14.52 -11.03 2.00
CA ALA A 96 15.58 -11.88 1.46
C ALA A 96 15.07 -12.71 0.26
N ASN A 97 13.80 -13.08 0.31
CA ASN A 97 13.11 -13.81 -0.76
C ASN A 97 12.56 -12.91 -1.88
N GLY A 98 12.75 -11.59 -1.78
CA GLY A 98 12.27 -10.63 -2.80
C GLY A 98 10.74 -10.59 -2.92
N GLU A 99 10.03 -10.89 -1.84
CA GLU A 99 8.57 -11.01 -1.82
C GLU A 99 7.92 -9.65 -2.06
N ARG A 100 6.95 -9.59 -2.97
CA ARG A 100 6.33 -8.33 -3.38
C ARG A 100 5.11 -8.02 -2.53
N VAL A 101 5.00 -6.76 -2.12
CA VAL A 101 3.91 -6.25 -1.28
C VAL A 101 3.05 -5.30 -2.09
N LEU A 102 1.74 -5.55 -2.10
CA LEU A 102 0.75 -4.66 -2.69
C LEU A 102 0.02 -3.92 -1.57
N ILE A 103 0.27 -2.62 -1.42
CA ILE A 103 -0.43 -1.77 -0.45
C ILE A 103 -1.71 -1.24 -1.11
N LEU A 104 -2.86 -1.51 -0.50
CA LEU A 104 -4.18 -1.15 -1.03
C LEU A 104 -4.92 -0.17 -0.12
N THR A 105 -5.36 0.94 -0.70
CA THR A 105 -5.91 2.07 0.05
C THR A 105 -7.17 2.64 -0.61
N PRO A 106 -8.35 2.45 0.01
CA PRO A 106 -9.52 3.28 -0.29
C PRO A 106 -9.24 4.75 0.08
N LEU A 107 -9.26 5.64 -0.89
CA LEU A 107 -8.84 7.04 -0.76
C LEU A 107 -10.04 7.99 -0.84
N ALA A 108 -10.74 8.17 0.28
CA ALA A 108 -11.81 9.16 0.38
C ALA A 108 -11.26 10.59 0.58
N ARG A 109 -10.17 10.72 1.34
CA ARG A 109 -9.44 11.97 1.62
C ARG A 109 -7.94 11.69 1.56
N PHE A 110 -7.16 12.70 1.21
CA PHE A 110 -5.70 12.61 1.22
C PHE A 110 -5.15 13.28 2.46
N TYR A 111 -4.35 12.55 3.23
CA TYR A 111 -3.63 13.05 4.39
C TYR A 111 -2.13 13.01 4.09
N GLN A 112 -1.44 14.15 4.24
CA GLN A 112 0.01 14.18 4.05
C GLN A 112 0.73 13.22 5.02
N GLY A 113 0.24 13.11 6.25
CA GLY A 113 0.77 12.18 7.25
C GLY A 113 0.68 10.71 6.81
N TYR A 114 -0.34 10.32 6.05
CA TYR A 114 -0.43 8.96 5.47
C TYR A 114 0.66 8.75 4.41
N TRP A 115 0.87 9.74 3.52
CA TRP A 115 1.91 9.64 2.49
C TRP A 115 3.31 9.59 3.11
N ASP A 116 3.58 10.47 4.07
CA ASP A 116 4.86 10.48 4.79
C ASP A 116 5.07 9.15 5.55
N ASN A 117 3.98 8.55 6.05
CA ASN A 117 4.00 7.27 6.73
C ASN A 117 4.36 6.08 5.82
N ILE A 118 3.91 6.08 4.56
CA ILE A 118 4.31 5.03 3.61
C ILE A 118 5.72 5.28 3.05
N GLU A 119 6.14 6.54 2.87
CA GLU A 119 7.50 6.87 2.37
C GLU A 119 8.61 6.51 3.36
N LYS A 120 8.31 6.47 4.67
CA LYS A 120 9.27 6.09 5.70
C LYS A 120 9.41 4.57 5.90
N LEU A 121 8.60 3.75 5.21
CA LEU A 121 8.70 2.30 5.36
C LEU A 121 10.09 1.83 4.92
N THR A 122 10.64 0.88 5.66
CA THR A 122 11.99 0.36 5.44
C THR A 122 12.02 -0.87 4.54
N TYR A 123 10.85 -1.40 4.19
CA TYR A 123 10.74 -2.46 3.19
C TYR A 123 11.16 -1.91 1.82
N PRO A 124 11.97 -2.62 1.00
CA PRO A 124 12.49 -2.06 -0.24
C PRO A 124 11.38 -1.55 -1.16
N HIS A 125 11.40 -0.26 -1.52
CA HIS A 125 10.32 0.35 -2.29
C HIS A 125 10.17 -0.25 -3.69
N GLU A 126 11.24 -0.85 -4.28
CA GLU A 126 11.14 -1.61 -5.53
C GLU A 126 10.31 -2.89 -5.43
N LEU A 127 10.01 -3.38 -4.22
CA LEU A 127 9.13 -4.51 -3.96
C LEU A 127 7.71 -4.10 -3.57
N ILE A 128 7.46 -2.79 -3.41
CA ILE A 128 6.16 -2.26 -3.01
C ILE A 128 5.42 -1.68 -4.22
N SER A 129 4.25 -2.23 -4.51
CA SER A 129 3.26 -1.64 -5.42
C SER A 129 2.14 -0.97 -4.62
N LEU A 130 1.66 0.17 -5.09
CA LEU A 130 0.56 0.90 -4.45
C LEU A 130 -0.71 0.84 -5.32
N GLY A 131 -1.84 0.56 -4.70
CA GLY A 131 -3.17 0.61 -5.32
C GLY A 131 -4.09 1.55 -4.54
N PHE A 132 -4.68 2.52 -5.24
CA PHE A 132 -5.64 3.46 -4.67
C PHE A 132 -6.98 3.34 -5.37
N ILE A 133 -8.09 3.50 -4.65
CA ILE A 133 -9.42 3.70 -5.25
C ILE A 133 -10.14 4.88 -4.61
N ALA A 134 -10.59 5.82 -5.44
CA ALA A 134 -11.23 7.05 -4.97
C ALA A 134 -12.68 7.20 -5.48
N PRO A 135 -13.60 7.76 -4.67
CA PRO A 135 -14.98 8.01 -5.09
C PRO A 135 -15.06 9.14 -6.11
N LYS A 136 -16.07 9.09 -7.00
CA LYS A 136 -16.37 10.12 -8.01
C LYS A 136 -17.06 11.36 -7.42
N THR A 137 -16.53 11.89 -6.32
CA THR A 137 -17.02 13.12 -5.66
C THR A 137 -16.03 14.26 -5.82
N ARG A 138 -16.44 15.48 -5.45
CA ARG A 138 -15.56 16.66 -5.39
C ARG A 138 -14.37 16.42 -4.46
N GLU A 139 -14.62 15.85 -3.29
CA GLU A 139 -13.62 15.53 -2.29
C GLU A 139 -12.68 14.43 -2.79
N GLY A 140 -13.22 13.38 -3.44
CA GLY A 140 -12.42 12.33 -4.04
C GLY A 140 -11.57 12.79 -5.23
N ASN A 141 -12.01 13.79 -5.99
CA ASN A 141 -11.20 14.43 -7.03
C ASN A 141 -10.04 15.23 -6.42
N ALA A 142 -10.31 16.00 -5.36
CA ALA A 142 -9.28 16.74 -4.64
C ALA A 142 -8.24 15.81 -3.99
N ALA A 143 -8.68 14.68 -3.42
CA ALA A 143 -7.81 13.66 -2.85
C ALA A 143 -6.87 13.05 -3.91
N VAL A 144 -7.39 12.71 -5.10
CA VAL A 144 -6.56 12.20 -6.20
C VAL A 144 -5.56 13.24 -6.69
N ALA A 145 -5.97 14.50 -6.88
CA ALA A 145 -5.04 15.54 -7.30
C ALA A 145 -3.89 15.77 -6.30
N ALA A 146 -4.20 15.71 -4.99
CA ALA A 146 -3.19 15.80 -3.94
C ALA A 146 -2.25 14.57 -3.94
N LEU A 147 -2.81 13.36 -4.09
CA LEU A 147 -2.06 12.12 -4.21
C LEU A 147 -1.12 12.14 -5.42
N GLU A 148 -1.60 12.53 -6.60
CA GLU A 148 -0.79 12.62 -7.83
C GLU A 148 0.39 13.58 -7.66
N LYS A 149 0.20 14.70 -6.96
CA LYS A 149 1.28 15.64 -6.63
C LYS A 149 2.34 15.00 -5.72
N ALA A 150 1.92 14.23 -4.72
CA ALA A 150 2.83 13.50 -3.83
C ALA A 150 3.59 12.41 -4.62
N ILE A 151 2.89 11.61 -5.41
CA ILE A 151 3.47 10.59 -6.29
C ILE A 151 4.50 11.19 -7.24
N ALA A 152 4.20 12.32 -7.88
CA ALA A 152 5.11 12.96 -8.83
C ALA A 152 6.44 13.35 -8.16
N LYS A 153 6.41 13.81 -6.91
CA LYS A 153 7.60 14.13 -6.13
C LYS A 153 8.43 12.86 -5.83
N THR A 154 7.80 11.81 -5.32
CA THR A 154 8.48 10.56 -4.94
C THR A 154 9.04 9.84 -6.16
N GLN A 155 8.25 9.69 -7.22
CA GLN A 155 8.62 8.94 -8.42
C GLN A 155 9.63 9.68 -9.32
N SER A 156 9.81 11.00 -9.14
CA SER A 156 10.89 11.76 -9.78
C SER A 156 12.17 11.83 -8.94
N GLY A 157 12.10 11.45 -7.65
CA GLY A 157 13.22 11.43 -6.72
C GLY A 157 14.24 10.29 -6.96
N PRO A 158 15.12 10.01 -5.98
CA PRO A 158 16.11 8.93 -6.04
C PRO A 158 15.46 7.58 -6.35
N ILE A 159 16.11 6.73 -7.16
CA ILE A 159 15.56 5.44 -7.62
C ILE A 159 15.18 4.52 -6.45
N ASP A 160 15.99 4.49 -5.40
CA ASP A 160 15.78 3.66 -4.21
C ASP A 160 14.53 4.03 -3.43
N ASN A 161 14.06 5.28 -3.57
CA ASN A 161 12.86 5.77 -2.88
C ASN A 161 11.58 5.55 -3.72
N ARG A 162 11.69 5.09 -4.96
CA ARG A 162 10.56 4.95 -5.88
C ARG A 162 9.80 3.66 -5.61
N PHE A 163 8.48 3.72 -5.55
CA PHE A 163 7.65 2.51 -5.52
C PHE A 163 7.73 1.72 -6.85
N ALA A 164 7.52 0.41 -6.80
CA ALA A 164 7.60 -0.48 -7.95
C ALA A 164 6.59 -0.11 -9.05
N SER A 165 5.34 0.10 -8.65
CA SER A 165 4.25 0.58 -9.50
C SER A 165 3.17 1.25 -8.67
N ILE A 166 2.36 2.11 -9.30
CA ILE A 166 1.24 2.79 -8.64
C ILE A 166 0.03 2.77 -9.57
N SER A 167 -1.11 2.32 -9.06
CA SER A 167 -2.40 2.30 -9.76
C SER A 167 -3.43 3.14 -9.02
N ILE A 168 -4.14 4.00 -9.74
CA ILE A 168 -5.22 4.82 -9.18
C ILE A 168 -6.51 4.51 -9.93
N LEU A 169 -7.51 4.01 -9.20
CA LEU A 169 -8.82 3.67 -9.71
C LEU A 169 -9.86 4.70 -9.27
N ARG A 170 -10.92 4.81 -10.06
CA ARG A 170 -12.10 5.61 -9.76
C ARG A 170 -13.28 4.67 -9.59
N GLN A 171 -14.04 4.82 -8.50
CA GLN A 171 -15.24 4.01 -8.26
C GLN A 171 -16.22 4.12 -9.44
N ASP A 172 -16.84 3.01 -9.81
CA ASP A 172 -17.81 2.88 -10.90
C ASP A 172 -19.27 2.82 -10.43
N PHE A 173 -19.50 2.91 -9.12
CA PHE A 173 -20.81 2.98 -8.48
C PHE A 173 -21.03 4.32 -7.76
N GLU A 174 -22.29 4.66 -7.54
CA GLU A 174 -22.69 5.89 -6.84
C GLU A 174 -22.33 5.82 -5.34
N PRO A 175 -21.82 6.90 -4.73
CA PRO A 175 -21.58 6.96 -3.29
C PRO A 175 -22.90 6.85 -2.52
N PRO A 176 -22.99 6.01 -1.47
CA PRO A 176 -24.24 5.75 -0.76
C PRO A 176 -24.71 6.94 0.08
N LEU A 177 -23.81 7.85 0.47
CA LEU A 177 -24.12 8.99 1.32
C LEU A 177 -23.77 10.31 0.64
N LYS A 178 -24.75 11.23 0.62
CA LYS A 178 -24.56 12.62 0.17
C LYS A 178 -23.71 13.46 1.14
N SER A 179 -23.61 13.04 2.41
CA SER A 179 -22.87 13.74 3.47
C SER A 179 -21.75 12.87 4.04
N GLN A 180 -20.57 13.47 4.23
CA GLN A 180 -19.37 12.85 4.81
C GLN A 180 -19.18 13.16 6.31
N ASN A 181 -20.19 13.74 6.98
CA ASN A 181 -20.12 14.06 8.41
C ASN A 181 -20.11 12.79 9.27
N GLU A 182 -19.18 12.68 10.23
CA GLU A 182 -19.02 11.55 11.16
C GLU A 182 -20.36 11.12 11.78
N LYS A 183 -21.13 12.02 12.40
CA LYS A 183 -22.42 11.66 13.02
C LYS A 183 -23.42 11.04 12.04
N ALA A 184 -23.39 11.46 10.78
CA ALA A 184 -24.24 10.87 9.73
C ALA A 184 -23.70 9.52 9.23
N ARG A 185 -22.36 9.35 9.18
CA ARG A 185 -21.69 8.08 8.84
C ARG A 185 -21.93 6.98 9.88
N HIS A 186 -22.13 7.36 11.15
CA HIS A 186 -22.35 6.43 12.27
C HIS A 186 -23.83 6.14 12.59
N ALA A 187 -24.80 6.65 11.81
CA ALA A 187 -26.19 6.24 11.98
C ALA A 187 -26.37 4.77 11.58
N MET A 188 -27.04 3.97 12.42
CA MET A 188 -27.20 2.51 12.21
C MET A 188 -27.83 2.18 10.85
N SER A 189 -28.83 2.98 10.42
CA SER A 189 -29.49 2.83 9.11
C SER A 189 -28.57 3.10 7.92
N ALA A 190 -27.52 3.92 8.09
CA ALA A 190 -26.56 4.26 7.04
C ALA A 190 -25.35 3.31 7.00
N GLN A 191 -25.03 2.62 8.10
CA GLN A 191 -23.85 1.77 8.19
C GLN A 191 -23.85 0.61 7.21
N LYS A 192 -25.00 -0.05 7.02
CA LYS A 192 -25.12 -1.19 6.10
C LYS A 192 -24.72 -0.78 4.69
N GLU A 193 -25.37 0.25 4.14
CA GLU A 193 -25.12 0.71 2.78
C GLU A 193 -23.70 1.24 2.61
N ARG A 194 -23.19 1.99 3.61
CA ARG A 194 -21.80 2.47 3.64
C ARG A 194 -20.80 1.32 3.58
N ARG A 195 -20.94 0.31 4.45
CA ARG A 195 -20.04 -0.86 4.48
C ARG A 195 -20.12 -1.71 3.22
N GLN A 196 -21.31 -1.86 2.64
CA GLN A 196 -21.45 -2.54 1.35
C GLN A 196 -20.76 -1.77 0.22
N SER A 197 -20.85 -0.44 0.18
CA SER A 197 -20.11 0.38 -0.78
C SER A 197 -18.59 0.30 -0.58
N MET A 198 -18.11 0.37 0.67
CA MET A 198 -16.69 0.17 0.98
C MET A 198 -16.21 -1.22 0.54
N SER A 199 -17.02 -2.25 0.75
CA SER A 199 -16.73 -3.62 0.30
C SER A 199 -16.55 -3.69 -1.22
N ARG A 200 -17.45 -3.04 -1.99
CA ARG A 200 -17.30 -2.94 -3.45
C ARG A 200 -16.01 -2.21 -3.83
N ALA A 201 -15.67 -1.12 -3.15
CA ALA A 201 -14.43 -0.39 -3.42
C ALA A 201 -13.18 -1.25 -3.18
N ARG A 202 -13.11 -1.93 -2.03
CA ARG A 202 -12.01 -2.85 -1.71
C ARG A 202 -11.91 -3.97 -2.75
N ASN A 203 -13.03 -4.61 -3.08
CA ASN A 203 -13.06 -5.66 -4.10
C ASN A 203 -12.60 -5.16 -5.48
N SER A 204 -13.16 -4.06 -5.98
CA SER A 204 -12.74 -3.47 -7.26
C SER A 204 -11.25 -3.15 -7.26
N LEU A 205 -10.70 -2.72 -6.13
CA LEU A 205 -9.27 -2.44 -6.00
C LEU A 205 -8.42 -3.72 -6.05
N VAL A 206 -8.67 -4.70 -5.18
CA VAL A 206 -7.85 -5.92 -5.14
C VAL A 206 -7.96 -6.75 -6.41
N PHE A 207 -9.17 -6.93 -6.97
CA PHE A 207 -9.34 -7.76 -8.17
C PHE A 207 -8.68 -7.16 -9.42
N THR A 208 -8.55 -5.84 -9.49
CA THR A 208 -7.92 -5.18 -10.64
C THR A 208 -6.42 -5.00 -10.46
N THR A 209 -5.92 -5.02 -9.23
CA THR A 209 -4.51 -4.72 -8.93
C THR A 209 -3.70 -5.91 -8.43
N LEU A 210 -4.32 -7.01 -7.98
CA LEU A 210 -3.60 -8.19 -7.53
C LEU A 210 -2.91 -8.87 -8.72
N GLY A 211 -1.58 -8.91 -8.68
CA GLY A 211 -0.76 -9.54 -9.71
C GLY A 211 -0.37 -10.98 -9.38
N PRO A 212 0.07 -11.76 -10.39
CA PRO A 212 0.55 -13.13 -10.19
C PRO A 212 1.86 -13.21 -9.40
N GLY A 213 2.63 -12.11 -9.30
CA GLY A 213 3.86 -12.04 -8.52
C GLY A 213 3.72 -11.39 -7.13
N THR A 214 2.50 -11.07 -6.69
CA THR A 214 2.26 -10.43 -5.39
C THR A 214 2.27 -11.47 -4.27
N SER A 215 3.19 -11.38 -3.31
CA SER A 215 3.25 -12.32 -2.16
C SER A 215 2.32 -11.89 -1.02
N TRP A 216 2.22 -10.58 -0.80
CA TRP A 216 1.50 -9.99 0.31
C TRP A 216 0.60 -8.83 -0.13
N VAL A 217 -0.55 -8.70 0.52
CA VAL A 217 -1.47 -7.56 0.36
C VAL A 217 -1.59 -6.86 1.71
N LEU A 218 -1.18 -5.60 1.78
CA LEU A 218 -1.37 -4.76 2.96
C LEU A 218 -2.53 -3.79 2.70
N TRP A 219 -3.68 -4.04 3.31
CA TRP A 219 -4.75 -3.06 3.40
C TRP A 219 -4.34 -1.98 4.39
N LEU A 220 -4.30 -0.73 3.93
CA LEU A 220 -3.93 0.41 4.77
C LEU A 220 -4.87 1.57 4.43
N ASP A 221 -5.75 1.92 5.38
CA ASP A 221 -6.70 3.01 5.19
C ASP A 221 -5.97 4.36 5.13
N SER A 222 -6.52 5.30 4.35
CA SER A 222 -5.86 6.58 4.01
C SER A 222 -5.64 7.54 5.19
N ASP A 223 -6.27 7.24 6.32
CA ASP A 223 -6.22 7.99 7.57
C ASP A 223 -5.30 7.35 8.61
N ILE A 224 -4.58 6.27 8.28
CA ILE A 224 -3.49 5.76 9.11
C ILE A 224 -2.22 6.56 8.85
N VAL A 225 -1.88 7.44 9.78
CA VAL A 225 -0.82 8.45 9.63
C VAL A 225 0.46 8.11 10.40
N GLU A 226 0.44 7.07 11.23
CA GLU A 226 1.64 6.64 11.95
C GLU A 226 1.66 5.12 12.18
N THR A 227 2.72 4.49 11.71
CA THR A 227 3.09 3.09 11.96
C THR A 227 4.60 3.03 12.28
N PRO A 228 5.09 1.93 12.87
CA PRO A 228 6.51 1.61 12.84
C PRO A 228 7.02 1.59 11.39
N ALA A 229 8.25 2.05 11.16
CA ALA A 229 8.88 2.04 9.83
C ALA A 229 9.15 0.61 9.32
N THR A 230 9.17 -0.36 10.23
CA THR A 230 9.32 -1.80 9.99
C THR A 230 7.99 -2.53 9.84
N LEU A 231 6.86 -1.83 9.69
CA LEU A 231 5.50 -2.40 9.71
C LEU A 231 5.38 -3.69 8.88
N ILE A 232 5.87 -3.68 7.64
CA ILE A 232 5.74 -4.83 6.75
C ILE A 232 6.58 -6.00 7.30
N GLN A 233 7.85 -5.77 7.65
CA GLN A 233 8.73 -6.79 8.19
C GLN A 233 8.21 -7.37 9.50
N ASP A 234 7.72 -6.51 10.39
CA ASP A 234 7.17 -6.89 11.68
C ASP A 234 5.97 -7.82 11.48
N LEU A 235 5.04 -7.47 10.57
CA LEU A 235 3.85 -8.28 10.30
C LEU A 235 4.14 -9.57 9.51
N THR A 236 5.02 -9.54 8.50
CA THR A 236 5.42 -10.76 7.77
C THR A 236 6.15 -11.74 8.67
N GLY A 237 6.89 -11.24 9.67
CA GLY A 237 7.63 -12.04 10.64
C GLY A 237 6.77 -12.97 11.51
N PHE A 238 5.45 -12.72 11.62
CA PHE A 238 4.52 -13.61 12.33
C PHE A 238 4.05 -14.81 11.52
N ASP A 239 4.32 -14.83 10.20
CA ASP A 239 3.93 -15.89 9.27
C ASP A 239 2.43 -16.25 9.25
N GLN A 240 1.56 -15.26 9.47
CA GLN A 240 0.12 -15.50 9.53
C GLN A 240 -0.56 -15.21 8.19
N PRO A 241 -1.57 -16.01 7.79
CA PRO A 241 -2.31 -15.77 6.54
C PRO A 241 -3.08 -14.45 6.56
N VAL A 242 -3.63 -14.08 7.72
CA VAL A 242 -4.32 -12.79 7.93
C VAL A 242 -3.89 -12.26 9.30
N ILE A 243 -3.34 -11.04 9.33
CA ILE A 243 -2.88 -10.40 10.56
C ILE A 243 -3.24 -8.91 10.64
N VAL A 244 -3.82 -8.50 11.77
CA VAL A 244 -4.26 -7.12 12.03
C VAL A 244 -3.60 -6.54 13.29
N PRO A 245 -2.78 -5.47 13.17
CA PRO A 245 -2.37 -4.68 14.33
C PRO A 245 -3.53 -3.91 14.96
N ASN A 246 -3.36 -3.50 16.22
CA ASN A 246 -4.37 -2.74 16.94
C ASN A 246 -4.29 -1.25 16.59
N CYS A 247 -5.45 -0.65 16.25
CA CYS A 247 -5.50 0.74 15.81
C CYS A 247 -5.96 1.66 16.95
N PHE A 248 -5.09 2.62 17.27
CA PHE A 248 -5.32 3.67 18.26
C PHE A 248 -5.37 5.03 17.59
N GLN A 249 -5.73 6.06 18.35
CA GLN A 249 -5.70 7.44 17.92
C GLN A 249 -4.98 8.28 18.98
N ARG A 250 -4.03 9.11 18.56
CA ARG A 250 -3.38 10.09 19.43
C ARG A 250 -4.28 11.31 19.58
N TYR A 251 -4.43 11.83 20.80
CA TYR A 251 -5.19 13.05 21.04
C TYR A 251 -4.57 13.85 22.20
N TYR A 252 -4.85 15.17 22.23
CA TYR A 252 -4.44 16.01 23.36
C TYR A 252 -5.52 15.97 24.44
N ASP A 253 -5.19 15.43 25.61
CA ASP A 253 -6.08 15.39 26.76
C ASP A 253 -6.03 16.74 27.48
N SER A 254 -7.03 17.59 27.23
CA SER A 254 -7.14 18.93 27.84
C SER A 254 -7.24 18.89 29.37
N SER A 255 -7.73 17.80 29.97
CA SER A 255 -7.85 17.66 31.43
C SER A 255 -6.49 17.39 32.08
N LYS A 256 -5.68 16.55 31.43
CA LYS A 256 -4.33 16.19 31.89
C LYS A 256 -3.23 17.09 31.29
N LYS A 257 -3.58 17.97 30.36
CA LYS A 257 -2.69 18.84 29.57
C LYS A 257 -1.53 18.09 28.92
N LYS A 258 -1.78 16.88 28.43
CA LYS A 258 -0.76 16.02 27.81
C LYS A 258 -1.33 15.25 26.62
N TRP A 259 -0.45 14.84 25.71
CA TRP A 259 -0.80 13.87 24.69
C TRP A 259 -1.09 12.51 25.33
N ASP A 260 -2.17 11.87 24.87
CA ASP A 260 -2.62 10.55 25.29
C ASP A 260 -3.08 9.75 24.05
N VAL A 261 -3.42 8.49 24.26
CA VAL A 261 -3.92 7.59 23.20
C VAL A 261 -5.26 6.98 23.60
N ARG A 262 -6.11 6.75 22.61
CA ARG A 262 -7.40 6.05 22.80
C ARG A 262 -7.59 4.96 21.76
N PRO A 263 -8.32 3.87 22.07
CA PRO A 263 -8.72 2.89 21.07
C PRO A 263 -9.54 3.54 19.96
N TYR A 264 -9.37 3.08 18.73
CA TYR A 264 -10.08 3.61 17.57
C TYR A 264 -10.88 2.53 16.82
N ASP A 265 -10.24 1.42 16.45
CA ASP A 265 -10.89 0.38 15.66
C ASP A 265 -11.50 -0.71 16.53
N TYR A 266 -12.84 -0.82 16.49
CA TYR A 266 -13.61 -1.83 17.21
C TYR A 266 -14.03 -3.02 16.35
N ASN A 267 -13.57 -3.11 15.10
CA ASN A 267 -13.97 -4.16 14.16
C ASN A 267 -13.09 -5.41 14.25
N SER A 268 -12.06 -5.38 15.10
CA SER A 268 -11.20 -6.53 15.40
C SER A 268 -11.63 -7.15 16.72
N TRP A 269 -12.18 -8.36 16.66
CA TRP A 269 -12.83 -8.97 17.82
C TRP A 269 -12.84 -10.50 17.80
N VAL A 270 -13.03 -11.08 18.98
CA VAL A 270 -13.38 -12.50 19.20
C VAL A 270 -14.90 -12.58 19.38
N ASP A 271 -15.53 -13.51 18.68
CA ASP A 271 -16.97 -13.69 18.67
C ASP A 271 -17.48 -14.13 20.05
N SER A 272 -18.79 -13.97 20.27
CA SER A 272 -19.42 -14.33 21.54
C SER A 272 -20.63 -15.23 21.30
N GLN A 273 -20.97 -16.05 22.30
CA GLN A 273 -22.19 -16.85 22.24
C GLN A 273 -23.45 -15.97 22.09
N THR A 274 -23.43 -14.77 22.67
CA THR A 274 -24.54 -13.80 22.57
C THR A 274 -24.71 -13.31 21.14
N ALA A 275 -23.62 -12.95 20.45
CA ALA A 275 -23.64 -12.52 19.06
C ALA A 275 -24.12 -13.64 18.13
N GLN A 276 -23.69 -14.88 18.38
CA GLN A 276 -24.14 -16.06 17.63
C GLN A 276 -25.64 -16.32 17.82
N ASN A 277 -26.14 -16.23 19.04
CA ASN A 277 -27.56 -16.39 19.34
C ASN A 277 -28.39 -15.28 18.71
N LEU A 278 -27.87 -14.04 18.69
CA LEU A 278 -28.54 -12.93 18.01
C LEU A 278 -28.62 -13.20 16.50
N ALA A 279 -27.50 -13.52 15.86
CA ALA A 279 -27.44 -13.88 14.44
C ALA A 279 -28.40 -15.00 14.07
N ALA A 280 -28.54 -16.03 14.90
CA ALA A 280 -29.46 -17.15 14.63
C ALA A 280 -30.94 -16.74 14.57
N ASN A 281 -31.32 -15.60 15.16
CA ASN A 281 -32.69 -15.08 15.17
C ASN A 281 -32.89 -13.95 14.15
N MET A 282 -31.86 -13.59 13.39
CA MET A 282 -31.88 -12.49 12.42
C MET A 282 -32.39 -12.94 11.04
N GLY A 283 -32.99 -12.00 10.32
CA GLY A 283 -33.36 -12.20 8.92
C GLY A 283 -32.14 -12.39 8.02
N PRO A 284 -32.29 -13.01 6.83
CA PRO A 284 -31.18 -13.32 5.94
C PRO A 284 -30.41 -12.08 5.45
N ASP A 285 -31.08 -10.93 5.38
CA ASP A 285 -30.48 -9.67 4.94
C ASP A 285 -29.97 -8.78 6.09
N GLU A 286 -30.14 -9.19 7.34
CA GLU A 286 -29.75 -8.39 8.49
C GLU A 286 -28.26 -8.56 8.81
N ILE A 287 -27.66 -7.50 9.38
CA ILE A 287 -26.23 -7.48 9.70
C ILE A 287 -26.00 -7.11 11.16
N LEU A 288 -24.99 -7.71 11.76
CA LEU A 288 -24.46 -7.32 13.06
C LEU A 288 -23.52 -6.13 12.89
N LEU A 289 -23.63 -5.17 13.80
CA LEU A 289 -22.76 -4.00 13.85
C LEU A 289 -22.27 -3.80 15.28
N GLU A 290 -20.96 -3.65 15.44
CA GLU A 290 -20.35 -3.33 16.73
C GLU A 290 -20.56 -1.86 17.12
N GLY A 291 -20.62 -1.60 18.43
CA GLY A 291 -20.68 -0.24 18.99
C GLY A 291 -22.07 0.39 19.12
N TYR A 292 -23.14 -0.35 18.82
CA TYR A 292 -24.52 0.10 19.00
C TYR A 292 -25.11 -0.43 20.32
N ALA A 293 -25.60 0.48 21.18
CA ALA A 293 -26.18 0.11 22.47
C ALA A 293 -27.45 -0.74 22.30
N GLU A 294 -28.15 -0.54 21.19
CA GLU A 294 -29.36 -1.27 20.80
C GLU A 294 -29.04 -2.72 20.36
N MET A 295 -27.78 -3.05 20.09
CA MET A 295 -27.33 -4.37 19.64
C MET A 295 -26.09 -4.81 20.44
N PRO A 296 -26.25 -5.19 21.73
CA PRO A 296 -25.13 -5.60 22.56
C PRO A 296 -24.64 -7.00 22.14
N THR A 297 -23.60 -7.04 21.32
CA THR A 297 -23.00 -8.28 20.80
C THR A 297 -22.13 -9.00 21.83
N TYR A 298 -21.62 -8.28 22.84
CA TYR A 298 -20.66 -8.80 23.84
C TYR A 298 -19.42 -9.46 23.24
N ARG A 299 -19.02 -9.07 22.05
CA ARG A 299 -17.77 -9.53 21.46
C ARG A 299 -16.58 -8.96 22.22
N THR A 300 -15.51 -9.75 22.31
CA THR A 300 -14.28 -9.27 22.94
C THR A 300 -13.53 -8.40 21.96
N LEU A 301 -13.56 -7.08 22.16
CA LEU A 301 -12.92 -6.11 21.28
C LEU A 301 -11.41 -6.07 21.55
N MET A 302 -10.59 -6.34 20.52
CA MET A 302 -9.13 -6.33 20.64
C MET A 302 -8.60 -4.98 21.12
N ALA A 303 -9.28 -3.89 20.75
CA ALA A 303 -8.97 -2.51 21.13
C ALA A 303 -8.84 -2.27 22.65
N HIS A 304 -9.49 -3.09 23.49
CA HIS A 304 -9.51 -2.95 24.94
C HIS A 304 -8.63 -3.96 25.70
N LEU A 305 -7.98 -4.87 24.99
CA LEU A 305 -7.12 -5.90 25.57
C LEU A 305 -5.70 -5.46 26.00
N PRO A 306 -5.11 -4.37 25.47
CA PRO A 306 -3.77 -3.97 25.87
C PRO A 306 -3.69 -3.55 27.33
N ASP A 307 -2.72 -4.09 28.06
CA ASP A 307 -2.28 -3.51 29.32
C ASP A 307 -1.19 -2.48 29.02
N MET A 308 -1.56 -1.19 29.06
CA MET A 308 -0.65 -0.09 28.74
C MET A 308 0.60 -0.01 29.63
N LYS A 309 0.65 -0.75 30.74
CA LYS A 309 1.84 -0.84 31.60
C LYS A 309 2.79 -1.98 31.22
N LYS A 310 2.30 -2.96 30.45
CA LYS A 310 3.02 -4.18 30.10
C LYS A 310 2.61 -4.65 28.71
N LEU A 311 3.11 -3.93 27.70
CA LEU A 311 2.89 -4.28 26.30
C LEU A 311 3.84 -5.39 25.86
N ASP A 312 3.31 -6.39 25.17
CA ASP A 312 4.08 -7.40 24.45
C ASP A 312 3.71 -7.37 22.96
N PRO A 313 4.47 -6.66 22.11
CA PRO A 313 4.17 -6.55 20.68
C PRO A 313 4.10 -7.88 19.92
N LYS A 314 4.59 -8.99 20.51
CA LYS A 314 4.51 -10.33 19.93
C LYS A 314 3.28 -11.11 20.37
N LYS A 315 2.48 -10.57 21.27
CA LYS A 315 1.23 -11.18 21.72
C LYS A 315 0.28 -11.31 20.53
N MET A 316 -0.11 -12.55 20.25
CA MET A 316 -1.08 -12.89 19.21
C MET A 316 -2.42 -13.25 19.85
N LEU A 317 -3.50 -12.97 19.13
CA LEU A 317 -4.86 -13.32 19.51
C LEU A 317 -5.58 -13.86 18.28
N ALA A 318 -6.16 -15.05 18.37
CA ALA A 318 -7.07 -15.52 17.32
C ALA A 318 -8.33 -14.65 17.31
N LEU A 319 -8.74 -14.19 16.13
CA LEU A 319 -9.89 -13.32 15.92
C LEU A 319 -10.94 -13.99 15.03
N ASP A 320 -12.18 -13.54 15.19
CA ASP A 320 -13.32 -13.94 14.35
C ASP A 320 -13.75 -12.83 13.38
N GLY A 321 -13.42 -11.58 13.71
CA GLY A 321 -13.60 -10.39 12.87
C GLY A 321 -12.34 -9.51 12.88
N VAL A 322 -12.10 -8.79 11.78
CA VAL A 322 -10.98 -7.85 11.64
C VAL A 322 -11.46 -6.53 11.09
N GLY A 323 -10.77 -5.45 11.45
CA GLY A 323 -10.90 -4.15 10.80
C GLY A 323 -10.02 -4.01 9.56
N GLY A 324 -10.23 -2.92 8.82
CA GLY A 324 -9.51 -2.58 7.59
C GLY A 324 -8.44 -1.50 7.74
N THR A 325 -8.22 -1.00 8.96
CA THR A 325 -7.32 0.14 9.25
C THR A 325 -5.89 -0.15 8.80
N ALA A 326 -5.30 -1.22 9.30
CA ALA A 326 -4.08 -1.83 8.77
C ALA A 326 -4.23 -3.35 8.88
N LEU A 327 -4.19 -4.07 7.75
CA LEU A 327 -4.44 -5.52 7.70
C LEU A 327 -3.53 -6.15 6.64
N LEU A 328 -2.61 -7.00 7.08
CA LEU A 328 -1.73 -7.76 6.17
C LEU A 328 -2.35 -9.12 5.88
N VAL A 329 -2.37 -9.48 4.60
CA VAL A 329 -2.97 -10.71 4.08
C VAL A 329 -1.98 -11.39 3.13
N LYS A 330 -1.73 -12.68 3.32
CA LYS A 330 -1.02 -13.49 2.31
C LYS A 330 -1.83 -13.47 1.02
N ALA A 331 -1.20 -13.18 -0.11
CA ALA A 331 -1.92 -12.97 -1.37
C ALA A 331 -2.76 -14.20 -1.79
N ASP A 332 -2.35 -15.41 -1.40
CA ASP A 332 -3.08 -16.65 -1.69
C ASP A 332 -4.47 -16.68 -1.05
N VAL A 333 -4.65 -16.04 0.12
CA VAL A 333 -5.97 -15.92 0.76
C VAL A 333 -6.98 -15.22 -0.18
N HIS A 334 -6.53 -14.17 -0.87
CA HIS A 334 -7.35 -13.51 -1.89
C HIS A 334 -7.48 -14.33 -3.18
N ARG A 335 -6.44 -15.06 -3.60
CA ARG A 335 -6.50 -15.94 -4.79
C ARG A 335 -7.44 -17.13 -4.60
N ASP A 336 -7.55 -17.64 -3.38
CA ASP A 336 -8.47 -18.71 -2.99
C ASP A 336 -9.93 -18.21 -2.86
N GLY A 337 -10.14 -16.90 -3.02
CA GLY A 337 -11.46 -16.29 -3.16
C GLY A 337 -11.93 -15.49 -1.94
N ALA A 338 -11.13 -15.35 -0.89
CA ALA A 338 -11.49 -14.48 0.22
C ALA A 338 -11.57 -13.03 -0.26
N MET A 339 -12.73 -12.40 -0.07
CA MET A 339 -12.99 -11.02 -0.49
C MET A 339 -13.88 -10.32 0.55
N PHE A 340 -14.16 -9.04 0.33
CA PHE A 340 -15.01 -8.24 1.22
C PHE A 340 -16.47 -8.36 0.76
N PRO A 341 -17.33 -9.14 1.43
CA PRO A 341 -18.70 -9.34 0.95
C PRO A 341 -19.49 -8.04 1.02
N ALA A 342 -19.95 -7.58 -0.14
CA ALA A 342 -20.84 -6.42 -0.30
C ALA A 342 -22.32 -6.78 -0.05
N PHE A 343 -22.57 -7.93 0.54
CA PHE A 343 -23.86 -8.51 0.88
C PHE A 343 -23.73 -9.20 2.25
N PRO A 344 -24.82 -9.39 3.00
CA PRO A 344 -24.78 -10.11 4.27
C PRO A 344 -24.21 -11.52 4.09
N PHE A 345 -23.12 -11.81 4.78
CA PHE A 345 -22.44 -13.10 4.79
C PHE A 345 -22.29 -13.54 6.24
N PHE A 346 -23.12 -14.50 6.68
CA PHE A 346 -23.26 -14.85 8.10
C PHE A 346 -23.57 -13.62 8.98
N HIS A 347 -24.45 -12.72 8.49
CA HIS A 347 -24.79 -11.44 9.12
C HIS A 347 -23.61 -10.47 9.29
N LEU A 348 -22.52 -10.69 8.57
CA LEU A 348 -21.36 -9.80 8.51
C LEU A 348 -21.22 -9.22 7.11
N VAL A 349 -20.53 -8.10 6.99
CA VAL A 349 -20.21 -7.44 5.72
C VAL A 349 -18.77 -6.95 5.76
N GLU A 350 -18.23 -6.56 4.60
CA GLU A 350 -16.93 -5.88 4.52
C GLU A 350 -15.78 -6.66 5.19
N THR A 351 -15.00 -6.05 6.08
CA THR A 351 -13.79 -6.64 6.68
C THR A 351 -14.11 -7.78 7.65
N GLU A 352 -15.19 -7.67 8.41
CA GLU A 352 -15.67 -8.74 9.29
C GLU A 352 -16.18 -9.95 8.48
N GLY A 353 -16.88 -9.69 7.37
CA GLY A 353 -17.29 -10.73 6.44
C GLY A 353 -16.10 -11.39 5.74
N PHE A 354 -15.05 -10.63 5.42
CA PHE A 354 -13.78 -11.15 4.90
C PHE A 354 -13.10 -12.10 5.90
N ALA A 355 -12.99 -11.74 7.18
CA ALA A 355 -12.43 -12.63 8.21
C ALA A 355 -13.22 -13.95 8.31
N LYS A 356 -14.56 -13.86 8.29
CA LYS A 356 -15.41 -15.05 8.24
C LYS A 356 -15.13 -15.90 7.00
N MET A 357 -14.96 -15.27 5.84
CA MET A 357 -14.68 -15.96 4.58
C MET A 357 -13.32 -16.66 4.60
N ALA A 358 -12.26 -15.97 5.04
CA ALA A 358 -10.93 -16.54 5.20
C ALA A 358 -10.95 -17.79 6.10
N ARG A 359 -11.64 -17.72 7.24
CA ARG A 359 -11.82 -18.88 8.13
C ARG A 359 -12.60 -20.02 7.49
N ARG A 360 -13.60 -19.73 6.66
CA ARG A 360 -14.35 -20.77 5.92
C ARG A 360 -13.50 -21.45 4.84
N LEU A 361 -12.46 -20.77 4.34
CA LEU A 361 -11.44 -21.34 3.46
C LEU A 361 -10.33 -22.11 4.20
N GLY A 362 -10.38 -22.14 5.54
CA GLY A 362 -9.42 -22.86 6.37
C GLY A 362 -8.24 -22.03 6.87
N TYR A 363 -8.25 -20.72 6.66
CA TYR A 363 -7.21 -19.83 7.17
C TYR A 363 -7.48 -19.36 8.60
N GLU A 364 -6.42 -19.19 9.37
CA GLU A 364 -6.49 -18.49 10.65
C GLU A 364 -6.54 -16.98 10.45
N VAL A 365 -7.08 -16.28 11.44
CA VAL A 365 -7.15 -14.81 11.44
C VAL A 365 -6.62 -14.34 12.78
N ILE A 366 -5.54 -13.57 12.76
CA ILE A 366 -4.78 -13.21 13.96
C ILE A 366 -4.79 -11.69 14.16
N GLY A 367 -4.92 -11.26 15.40
CA GLY A 367 -4.72 -9.89 15.85
C GLY A 367 -3.48 -9.73 16.72
N LEU A 368 -2.88 -8.55 16.66
CA LEU A 368 -1.78 -8.14 17.54
C LEU A 368 -2.27 -7.05 18.50
N PRO A 369 -2.83 -7.40 19.67
CA PRO A 369 -3.41 -6.43 20.60
C PRO A 369 -2.42 -5.34 21.02
N ASP A 370 -1.15 -5.67 21.26
CA ASP A 370 -0.18 -4.75 21.84
C ASP A 370 0.76 -4.10 20.79
N TYR A 371 0.52 -4.35 19.50
CA TYR A 371 1.21 -3.70 18.39
C TYR A 371 0.32 -2.60 17.81
N PHE A 372 0.79 -1.34 17.89
CA PHE A 372 -0.05 -0.18 17.58
C PHE A 372 0.24 0.47 16.24
N VAL A 373 -0.83 0.84 15.55
CA VAL A 373 -0.86 1.82 14.46
C VAL A 373 -1.79 2.96 14.84
N TYR A 374 -1.58 4.17 14.29
CA TYR A 374 -2.37 5.33 14.67
C TYR A 374 -3.14 5.95 13.52
N HIS A 375 -4.44 6.08 13.75
CA HIS A 375 -5.36 6.83 12.92
C HIS A 375 -5.21 8.34 13.16
N TYR A 376 -5.49 9.14 12.13
CA TYR A 376 -5.54 10.59 12.17
C TYR A 376 -6.55 11.08 13.21
N ASN A 377 -6.23 12.13 13.95
CA ASN A 377 -7.19 12.75 14.86
C ASN A 377 -8.02 13.79 14.10
N GLU A 378 -9.29 13.46 13.81
CA GLU A 378 -10.22 14.36 13.10
C GLU A 378 -10.47 15.69 13.82
#